data_AF-A0A818QPG8-F1
#
_entry.id   AF-A0A818QPG8-F1
#
_cell.length_a   1.000
_cell.length_b   1.000
_cell.length_c   1.000
_cell.angle_alpha   90.00
_cell.angle_beta   90.00
_cell.angle_gamma   90.00
#
_symmetry.space_group_name_H-M   'P 1'
#
loop_
_entity.id
_entity.type
_entity.pdbx_description
1 polymer ?
#
loop_
_entity_poly.entity_id
_entity_poly.type
_entity_poly.pdbx_seq_one_letter_code
_entity_poly.pdbx_strand_id
1 'polypeptide(L)'
;MAAIKPNVIFVLGGPGAGKGTQCARISETYDYVHLSAGELLREEAAKPDSTLGKEINEHIKNGSIVPVAITCKLLENVYLYFDLIH
;
A
#
# COMPACT_ATOMS: atom_id res chain seq x y z
N MET A 1 10.62 25.21 -10.39
CA MET A 1 10.45 24.91 -8.94
C MET A 1 11.15 23.59 -8.69
N ALA A 2 12.00 23.48 -7.66
CA ALA A 2 12.64 22.20 -7.35
C ALA A 2 11.56 21.21 -6.88
N ALA A 3 11.53 20.01 -7.46
CA ALA A 3 10.63 18.96 -7.01
C ALA A 3 10.95 18.63 -5.55
N ILE A 4 9.95 18.72 -4.67
CA ILE A 4 10.10 18.31 -3.27
C ILE A 4 10.27 16.79 -3.29
N LYS A 5 11.39 16.31 -2.76
CA LYS A 5 11.63 14.87 -2.63
C LYS A 5 10.85 14.36 -1.41
N PRO A 6 9.96 13.37 -1.55
CA PRO A 6 9.21 12.84 -0.42
C PRO A 6 10.14 12.14 0.57
N ASN A 7 9.82 12.26 1.86
CA ASN A 7 10.45 11.46 2.91
C ASN A 7 9.68 10.14 3.05
N VAL A 8 10.37 9.01 2.86
CA VAL A 8 9.75 7.68 2.81
C VAL A 8 10.37 6.78 3.86
N ILE A 9 9.53 6.15 4.68
CA ILE A 9 9.93 5.23 5.74
C ILE A 9 9.38 3.84 5.42
N PHE A 10 10.27 2.85 5.35
CA PHE A 10 9.88 1.44 5.22
C PHE A 10 9.86 0.78 6.60
N VAL A 11 8.70 0.24 6.99
CA VAL A 11 8.53 -0.48 8.25
C VAL A 11 8.46 -1.98 7.99
N LEU A 12 9.44 -2.72 8.49
CA LEU A 12 9.62 -4.15 8.26
C LEU A 12 9.47 -4.95 9.56
N GLY A 13 9.09 -6.22 9.46
CA GLY A 13 8.90 -7.10 10.62
C GLY A 13 7.93 -8.25 10.33
N GLY A 14 8.06 -9.36 11.07
CA GLY A 14 7.23 -10.55 10.90
C GLY A 14 5.73 -10.34 11.21
N PRO A 15 4.88 -11.32 10.91
CA PRO A 15 3.49 -11.34 11.38
C PRO A 15 3.42 -11.15 12.89
N GLY A 16 2.46 -10.35 13.38
CA GLY A 16 2.30 -10.09 14.82
C GLY A 16 3.27 -9.08 15.45
N ALA A 17 4.29 -8.60 14.72
CA ALA A 17 5.29 -7.65 15.26
C ALA A 17 4.75 -6.22 15.58
N GLY A 18 3.44 -5.98 15.42
CA GLY A 18 2.83 -4.69 15.75
C GLY A 18 3.08 -3.54 14.75
N LYS A 19 3.58 -3.84 13.54
CA LYS A 19 3.88 -2.83 12.50
C LYS A 19 2.72 -1.88 12.24
N GLY A 20 1.52 -2.40 11.98
CA GLY A 20 0.34 -1.58 11.69
C GLY A 20 0.00 -0.63 12.83
N THR A 21 0.09 -1.10 14.08
CA THR A 21 -0.11 -0.27 15.28
C THR A 21 0.92 0.86 15.37
N GLN A 22 2.19 0.58 15.08
CA GLN A 22 3.23 1.62 15.10
C GLN A 22 3.08 2.60 13.93
N CYS A 23 2.76 2.12 12.73
CA CYS A 23 2.52 2.98 11.58
C CYS A 23 1.34 3.93 11.79
N ALA A 24 0.24 3.46 12.41
CA ALA A 24 -0.90 4.32 12.75
C ALA A 24 -0.48 5.45 13.70
N ARG A 25 0.28 5.14 14.76
CA ARG A 25 0.80 6.15 15.70
C ARG A 25 1.74 7.14 15.03
N ILE A 26 2.63 6.65 14.14
CA ILE A 26 3.55 7.52 13.39
C ILE A 26 2.78 8.48 12.49
N SER A 27 1.77 7.97 11.78
CA SER A 27 0.89 8.76 10.92
C SER A 27 0.19 9.88 11.70
N GLU A 28 -0.43 9.54 12.84
CA GLU A 28 -1.13 10.50 13.72
C GLU A 28 -0.18 11.53 14.36
N THR A 29 1.04 11.14 14.73
CA THR A 29 1.97 11.99 15.51
C THR A 29 2.82 12.91 14.63
N TYR A 30 3.21 12.44 13.45
CA TYR A 30 4.24 13.10 12.64
C TYR A 30 3.75 13.56 11.26
N ASP A 31 2.44 13.55 11.02
CA ASP A 31 1.84 13.99 9.75
C ASP A 31 2.35 13.17 8.55
N TYR A 32 2.41 11.85 8.72
CA TYR A 32 2.75 10.91 7.65
C TYR A 32 1.48 10.27 7.11
N VAL A 33 1.44 9.98 5.81
CA VAL A 33 0.45 9.09 5.22
C VAL A 33 0.92 7.65 5.37
N HIS A 34 0.09 6.80 5.99
CA HIS A 34 0.37 5.36 6.08
C HIS A 34 -0.15 4.63 4.84
N LEU A 35 0.76 4.00 4.10
CA LEU A 35 0.44 3.16 2.95
C LEU A 35 0.80 1.70 3.22
N SER A 36 -0.20 0.82 3.20
CA SER A 36 -0.04 -0.62 3.43
C SER A 36 -0.20 -1.38 2.12
N ALA A 37 0.90 -1.84 1.51
CA ALA A 37 0.87 -2.60 0.26
C ALA A 37 -0.02 -3.84 0.34
N GLY A 38 0.00 -4.55 1.47
CA GLY A 38 -0.84 -5.73 1.68
C GLY A 38 -2.33 -5.39 1.77
N GLU A 39 -2.68 -4.22 2.29
CA GLU A 39 -4.07 -3.76 2.36
C GLU A 39 -4.58 -3.33 1.01
N LEU A 40 -3.81 -2.53 0.26
CA LEU A 40 -4.13 -2.15 -1.12
C LEU A 40 -4.36 -3.38 -2.01
N LEU A 41 -3.52 -4.41 -1.88
CA LEU A 41 -3.71 -5.66 -2.60
C LEU A 41 -5.01 -6.38 -2.22
N ARG A 42 -5.34 -6.45 -0.92
CA ARG A 42 -6.58 -7.10 -0.45
C ARG A 42 -7.83 -6.33 -0.87
N GLU A 43 -7.78 -5.00 -0.84
CA GLU A 43 -8.86 -4.14 -1.31
C GLU A 43 -9.08 -4.30 -2.81
N GLU A 44 -8.02 -4.25 -3.61
CA GLU A 44 -8.10 -4.46 -5.07
C GLU A 44 -8.64 -5.87 -5.40
N ALA A 45 -8.19 -6.89 -4.66
CA ALA A 45 -8.67 -8.26 -4.79
C ALA A 45 -10.16 -8.44 -4.44
N ALA A 46 -10.72 -7.56 -3.60
CA ALA A 46 -12.12 -7.60 -3.17
C ALA A 46 -13.05 -6.79 -4.10
N LYS A 47 -12.52 -5.96 -5.00
CA LYS A 47 -13.33 -5.15 -5.92
C LYS A 47 -13.99 -6.04 -6.98
N PRO A 48 -15.34 -6.01 -7.12
CA PRO A 48 -16.06 -6.85 -8.08
C PRO A 48 -15.62 -6.64 -9.53
N ASP A 49 -15.28 -5.40 -9.91
CA ASP A 49 -14.95 -5.02 -11.28
C ASP A 49 -13.44 -4.90 -11.52
N SER A 50 -12.60 -5.40 -10.60
CA SER A 50 -11.15 -5.33 -10.78
C SER A 50 -10.66 -6.34 -11.82
N THR A 51 -9.97 -5.82 -12.83
CA THR A 51 -9.27 -6.64 -13.83
C THR A 51 -8.05 -7.36 -13.25
N LEU A 52 -7.50 -6.88 -12.13
CA LEU A 52 -6.35 -7.45 -11.43
C LEU A 52 -6.76 -8.33 -10.24
N GLY A 53 -7.99 -8.21 -9.76
CA GLY A 53 -8.43 -8.82 -8.51
C GLY A 53 -8.34 -10.35 -8.51
N LYS A 54 -8.57 -10.99 -9.66
CA LYS A 54 -8.40 -12.45 -9.81
C LYS A 54 -6.94 -12.88 -9.64
N GLU A 55 -6.02 -12.24 -10.35
CA GLU A 55 -4.57 -12.53 -10.29
C GLU A 55 -4.03 -12.31 -8.88
N ILE A 56 -4.41 -11.20 -8.24
CA ILE A 56 -4.01 -10.91 -6.85
C ILE A 56 -4.53 -12.00 -5.89
N ASN A 57 -5.79 -12.40 -6.02
CA ASN A 57 -6.37 -13.45 -5.19
C ASN A 57 -5.68 -14.80 -5.34
N GLU A 58 -5.30 -15.17 -6.57
CA GLU A 58 -4.55 -16.41 -6.83
C GLU A 58 -3.19 -16.39 -6.12
N HIS A 59 -2.46 -15.28 -6.21
CA HIS A 59 -1.18 -15.13 -5.53
C HIS A 59 -1.30 -15.20 -4.01
N ILE A 60 -2.27 -14.48 -3.43
CA ILE A 60 -2.52 -14.46 -1.98
C ILE A 60 -2.90 -15.86 -1.47
N LYS A 61 -3.81 -16.56 -2.15
CA LYS A 61 -4.24 -17.92 -1.76
C LYS A 61 -3.09 -18.92 -1.81
N ASN A 62 -2.21 -18.79 -2.80
CA ASN A 62 -1.07 -19.68 -2.99
C ASN A 62 0.15 -19.30 -2.13
N GLY A 63 0.08 -18.23 -1.33
CA GLY A 63 1.21 -17.73 -0.54
C GLY A 63 2.39 -17.26 -1.39
N SER A 64 2.14 -16.90 -2.64
CA SER A 64 3.16 -16.45 -3.60
C SER A 64 3.21 -14.92 -3.67
N ILE A 65 4.33 -14.39 -4.14
CA ILE A 65 4.55 -12.95 -4.24
C ILE A 65 3.74 -12.41 -5.42
N VAL A 66 2.91 -11.40 -5.16
CA VAL A 66 2.22 -10.64 -6.22
C VAL A 66 3.27 -9.88 -7.05
N PRO A 67 3.15 -9.83 -8.39
CA PRO A 67 4.06 -9.06 -9.23
C PRO A 67 4.25 -7.63 -8.75
N VAL A 68 5.52 -7.20 -8.64
CA VAL A 68 5.89 -5.86 -8.14
C VAL A 68 5.20 -4.75 -8.95
N ALA A 69 5.02 -4.94 -10.26
CA ALA A 69 4.34 -3.98 -11.13
C ALA A 69 2.90 -3.68 -10.66
N ILE A 70 2.17 -4.68 -10.16
CA ILE A 70 0.81 -4.51 -9.62
C ILE A 70 0.87 -3.67 -8.33
N THR A 71 1.76 -4.04 -7.41
CA THR A 71 1.92 -3.29 -6.15
C THR A 71 2.31 -1.83 -6.40
N CYS A 72 3.26 -1.58 -7.31
CA CYS A 72 3.65 -0.24 -7.71
C CYS A 72 2.49 0.54 -8.33
N LYS A 73 1.67 -0.10 -9.17
CA LYS A 73 0.51 0.55 -9.79
C LYS A 73 -0.53 0.98 -8.75
N LEU A 74 -0.80 0.14 -7.75
CA LEU A 74 -1.73 0.48 -6.68
C LEU A 74 -1.21 1.64 -5.81
N LEU A 75 0.09 1.65 -5.50
CA LEU A 75 0.71 2.76 -4.77
C LEU A 75 0.66 4.07 -5.55
N GLU A 76 0.93 4.04 -6.86
CA GLU A 76 0.83 5.20 -7.75
C GLU A 76 -0.59 5.78 -7.76
N ASN A 77 -1.61 4.94 -7.88
CA ASN A 77 -3.01 5.38 -7.89
C ASN A 77 -3.39 6.12 -6.59
N VAL A 78 -2.92 5.61 -5.44
CA VAL A 78 -3.17 6.26 -4.14
C VAL A 78 -2.46 7.60 -4.07
N TYR A 79 -1.19 7.65 -4.46
CA TYR A 79 -0.42 8.89 -4.49
C TYR A 79 -1.07 9.97 -5.35
N LEU A 80 -1.49 9.62 -6.57
CA LEU A 80 -2.19 10.55 -7.47
C LEU A 80 -3.52 11.05 -6.88
N TYR A 81 -4.24 10.20 -6.15
CA TYR A 81 -5.47 10.60 -5.48
C TYR A 81 -5.19 11.60 -4.35
N PHE A 82 -4.15 11.37 -3.54
CA PHE A 82 -3.71 12.31 -2.50
C PHE A 82 -3.29 13.67 -3.08
N ASP A 83 -2.51 13.68 -4.16
CA ASP A 83 -2.08 14.92 -4.85
C ASP A 83 -3.25 15.69 -5.49
N LEU A 84 -4.41 15.05 -5.73
CA LEU A 84 -5.60 15.72 -6.29
C LEU A 84 -6.48 16.36 -5.21
N ILE A 85 -6.42 15.87 -3.97
CA ILE A 85 -7.29 16.32 -2.87
C ILE A 85 -6.59 17.29 -1.92
N HIS A 86 -5.29 17.54 -2.09
CA HIS A 86 -4.45 18.45 -1.30
C HIS A 86 -3.72 19.43 -2.23
#